data_AF-R6KFM2-F1
#
_entry.id   AF-R6KFM2-F1
#
_cell.length_a   1.000
_cell.length_b   1.000
_cell.length_c   1.000
_cell.angle_alpha   90.00
_cell.angle_beta   90.00
_cell.angle_gamma   90.00
#
_symmetry.space_group_name_H-M   'P 1'
#
loop_
_entity.id
_entity.type
_entity.pdbx_description
1 polymer ?
#
loop_
_entity_poly.entity_id
_entity_poly.type
_entity_poly.pdbx_seq_one_letter_code
_entity_poly.pdbx_strand_id
1 'polypeptide(L)'
;MVFDNAEYAINLIKQFKNKKSTINEVDENIIKNAKCFVAATSGNVGFIAGGDELKLFGYRGLFKENDIKQLSEKWWEYWNDYWKKRGTESAYDKDYACEVTIPVRS
;
A
#
# COMPACT_ATOMS: atom_id res chain seq x y z
N MET A 1 2.10 -1.40 -1.50
CA MET A 1 0.68 -1.23 -1.15
C MET A 1 0.29 0.17 -1.52
N VAL A 2 -0.85 0.37 -2.17
CA VAL A 2 -1.36 1.68 -2.59
C VAL A 2 -2.85 1.77 -2.26
N PHE A 3 -3.32 2.97 -1.96
CA PHE A 3 -4.73 3.28 -1.69
C PHE A 3 -5.31 4.06 -2.88
N ASP A 4 -6.52 3.70 -3.30
CA ASP A 4 -7.34 4.41 -4.30
C ASP A 4 -6.64 4.76 -5.62
N ASN A 5 -5.58 4.03 -5.98
CA ASN A 5 -4.87 4.19 -7.24
C ASN A 5 -5.44 3.22 -8.29
N ALA A 6 -6.40 3.72 -9.08
CA ALA A 6 -7.11 2.92 -10.07
C ALA A 6 -6.17 2.39 -11.17
N GLU A 7 -5.19 3.19 -11.59
CA GLU A 7 -4.22 2.78 -12.62
C GLU A 7 -3.40 1.57 -12.14
N TYR A 8 -2.87 1.65 -10.92
CA TYR A 8 -2.12 0.54 -10.31
C TYR A 8 -2.98 -0.72 -10.17
N ALA A 9 -4.21 -0.59 -9.67
CA ALA A 9 -5.13 -1.72 -9.49
C ALA A 9 -5.53 -2.36 -10.83
N ILE A 10 -5.80 -1.56 -11.87
CA ILE A 10 -6.11 -2.08 -13.22
C ILE A 10 -4.90 -2.80 -13.81
N ASN A 11 -3.70 -2.24 -13.67
CA ASN A 11 -2.47 -2.89 -14.13
C ASN A 11 -2.24 -4.21 -13.39
N LEU A 12 -2.57 -4.26 -12.10
CA LEU A 12 -2.53 -5.49 -11.30
C LEU A 12 -3.51 -6.55 -11.83
N ILE A 13 -4.76 -6.19 -12.12
CA ILE A 13 -5.74 -7.11 -12.72
C ILE A 13 -5.22 -7.67 -14.04
N LYS A 14 -4.67 -6.82 -14.92
CA LYS A 14 -4.10 -7.24 -16.21
C LYS A 14 -2.94 -8.21 -16.04
N GLN A 15 -2.03 -7.94 -15.09
CA GLN A 15 -0.87 -8.79 -14.81
C GLN A 15 -1.27 -10.19 -14.33
N PHE A 16 -2.39 -10.30 -13.60
CA PHE A 16 -2.84 -11.55 -12.98
C PHE A 16 -4.05 -12.21 -13.67
N LYS A 17 -4.54 -11.64 -14.78
CA LYS A 17 -5.78 -12.06 -15.49
C LYS A 17 -5.86 -13.56 -15.82
N ASN A 18 -4.72 -14.20 -16.11
CA ASN A 18 -4.65 -15.62 -16.47
C ASN A 18 -4.16 -16.51 -15.32
N LYS A 19 -4.08 -15.98 -14.10
CA LYS A 19 -3.68 -16.71 -12.89
C LYS A 19 -4.91 -17.01 -12.03
N LYS A 20 -4.82 -18.04 -11.19
CA LYS A 20 -5.91 -18.47 -10.31
C LYS A 20 -6.33 -17.33 -9.35
N SER A 21 -7.55 -16.82 -9.49
CA SER A 21 -8.18 -15.92 -8.50
C SER A 21 -8.78 -16.77 -7.37
N THR A 22 -8.68 -16.28 -6.12
CA THR A 22 -9.09 -17.06 -4.93
C THR A 22 -10.38 -16.53 -4.31
N ILE A 23 -10.70 -15.24 -4.48
CA ILE A 23 -11.85 -14.59 -3.84
C ILE A 23 -12.41 -13.52 -4.79
N ASN A 24 -13.57 -13.80 -5.39
CA ASN A 24 -14.36 -12.98 -6.34
C ASN A 24 -13.67 -12.54 -7.65
N GLU A 25 -14.46 -12.45 -8.72
CA GLU A 25 -14.04 -11.80 -9.95
C GLU A 25 -14.02 -10.28 -9.73
N VAL A 26 -12.83 -9.68 -9.81
CA VAL A 26 -12.64 -8.23 -9.81
C VAL A 26 -12.37 -7.81 -11.25
N ASP A 27 -13.21 -6.93 -11.79
CA ASP A 27 -13.02 -6.32 -13.10
C ASP A 27 -12.67 -4.82 -12.99
N GLU A 28 -12.29 -4.21 -14.11
CA GLU A 28 -11.92 -2.79 -14.14
C GLU A 28 -13.08 -1.85 -13.77
N ASN A 29 -14.34 -2.24 -14.01
CA ASN A 29 -15.50 -1.41 -13.71
C ASN A 29 -15.77 -1.36 -12.20
N ILE A 30 -15.55 -2.47 -11.49
CA ILE A 30 -15.65 -2.51 -10.03
C ILE A 30 -14.63 -1.55 -9.41
N ILE A 31 -13.38 -1.54 -9.90
CA ILE A 31 -12.34 -0.64 -9.40
C ILE A 31 -12.67 0.82 -9.65
N LYS A 32 -13.12 1.18 -10.87
CA LYS A 32 -13.44 2.57 -11.22
C LYS A 32 -14.60 3.15 -10.42
N ASN A 33 -15.50 2.32 -9.91
CA ASN A 33 -16.67 2.74 -9.15
C ASN A 33 -16.55 2.48 -7.64
N ALA A 34 -15.44 1.90 -7.18
CA ALA A 34 -15.22 1.65 -5.76
C ALA A 34 -15.04 2.98 -5.01
N LYS A 35 -15.71 3.11 -3.85
CA LYS A 35 -15.53 4.28 -2.97
C LYS A 35 -14.14 4.30 -2.33
N CYS A 36 -13.68 3.14 -1.87
CA CYS A 36 -12.33 2.97 -1.38
C CYS A 36 -11.80 1.56 -1.65
N PHE A 37 -10.51 1.46 -1.95
CA PHE A 37 -9.82 0.20 -2.11
C PHE A 37 -8.32 0.30 -1.81
N VAL A 38 -7.74 -0.84 -1.46
CA VAL A 38 -6.31 -1.03 -1.29
C VAL A 38 -5.84 -2.11 -2.26
N ALA A 39 -4.71 -1.87 -2.91
CA ALA A 39 -4.06 -2.82 -3.80
C ALA A 39 -2.60 -3.02 -3.38
N ALA A 40 -2.10 -4.24 -3.48
CA ALA A 40 -0.67 -4.48 -3.38
C ALA A 40 -0.21 -5.73 -4.14
N THR A 41 1.08 -5.76 -4.38
CA THR A 41 1.82 -6.94 -4.83
C THR A 41 2.82 -7.39 -3.80
N SER A 42 3.05 -8.69 -3.73
CA SER A 42 4.20 -9.31 -3.08
C SER A 42 4.65 -10.50 -3.93
N GLY A 43 5.75 -10.32 -4.66
CA GLY A 43 6.25 -11.31 -5.61
C GLY A 43 5.21 -11.71 -6.66
N ASN A 44 4.82 -12.98 -6.66
CA ASN A 44 3.85 -13.56 -7.58
C ASN A 44 2.41 -13.57 -7.03
N VAL A 45 2.11 -12.75 -6.03
CA VAL A 45 0.77 -12.58 -5.45
C VAL A 45 0.35 -11.12 -5.58
N GLY A 46 -0.85 -10.91 -6.09
CA GLY A 46 -1.54 -9.62 -6.09
C GLY A 46 -2.79 -9.71 -5.24
N PHE A 47 -3.10 -8.66 -4.48
CA PHE A 47 -4.37 -8.54 -3.78
C PHE A 47 -5.00 -7.17 -4.03
N ILE A 48 -6.33 -7.17 -4.12
CA ILE A 48 -7.14 -5.96 -4.12
C ILE A 48 -8.29 -6.20 -3.13
N ALA A 49 -8.50 -5.25 -2.23
CA ALA A 49 -9.63 -5.26 -1.31
C ALA A 49 -10.32 -3.90 -1.36
N GLY A 50 -11.62 -3.88 -1.62
CA GLY A 50 -12.41 -2.67 -1.72
C GLY A 50 -13.76 -2.80 -1.02
N GLY A 51 -14.36 -1.67 -0.69
CA GLY A 51 -15.66 -1.59 -0.02
C GLY A 51 -16.18 -0.16 0.05
N ASP A 52 -17.34 0.02 0.67
CA ASP A 52 -17.84 1.35 1.00
C ASP A 52 -16.96 2.04 2.06
N GLU A 53 -16.39 1.24 2.97
CA GLU A 53 -15.52 1.68 4.06
C GLU A 53 -14.40 0.65 4.30
N LEU A 54 -13.18 1.12 4.56
CA LEU A 54 -12.04 0.29 4.99
C LEU A 54 -11.71 0.58 6.45
N LYS A 55 -11.80 -0.45 7.30
CA LYS A 55 -11.45 -0.34 8.72
C LYS A 55 -10.09 -0.97 8.99
N LEU A 56 -9.15 -0.16 9.49
CA LEU A 56 -7.84 -0.63 9.93
C LEU A 56 -7.94 -1.26 11.33
N PHE A 57 -7.75 -2.57 11.42
CA PHE A 57 -7.61 -3.27 12.71
C PHE A 57 -6.16 -3.15 13.18
N GLY A 58 -5.95 -2.35 14.24
CA GLY A 58 -4.62 -2.07 14.80
C GLY A 58 -4.44 -0.62 15.28
N TYR A 59 -5.35 0.27 14.86
CA TYR A 59 -5.39 1.66 15.29
C TYR A 59 -6.77 1.97 15.90
N ARG A 60 -6.81 2.58 17.09
CA ARG A 60 -8.08 3.05 17.70
C ARG A 60 -8.44 4.42 17.13
N GLY A 61 -9.00 4.44 15.92
CA GLY A 61 -9.50 5.67 15.27
C GLY A 61 -10.21 5.40 13.94
N LEU A 62 -11.12 6.29 13.56
CA LEU A 62 -11.73 6.33 12.22
C LEU A 62 -10.85 7.22 11.32
N PHE A 63 -10.45 6.72 10.16
CA PHE A 63 -9.75 7.53 9.17
C PHE A 63 -10.73 8.07 8.14
N LYS A 64 -10.66 9.37 7.87
CA LYS A 64 -11.24 9.98 6.67
C LYS A 64 -10.24 9.84 5.52
N GLU A 65 -10.73 9.97 4.29
CA GLU A 65 -9.94 9.87 3.05
C GLU A 65 -8.64 10.70 3.11
N ASN A 66 -8.72 11.96 3.56
CA ASN A 66 -7.55 12.84 3.71
C ASN A 66 -6.53 12.36 4.75
N ASP A 67 -6.96 11.61 5.75
CA ASP A 67 -6.07 11.17 6.83
C ASP A 67 -5.12 10.07 6.33
N ILE A 68 -5.59 9.19 5.45
CA ILE A 68 -4.78 8.11 4.85
C ILE A 68 -3.65 8.70 4.01
N LYS A 69 -3.97 9.71 3.19
CA LYS A 69 -2.97 10.38 2.35
C LYS A 69 -1.88 11.04 3.21
N GLN A 70 -2.28 11.81 4.23
CA GLN A 70 -1.33 12.47 5.13
C GLN A 70 -0.47 11.48 5.91
N LEU A 71 -1.05 10.36 6.36
CA LEU A 71 -0.28 9.31 7.05
C LEU A 71 0.70 8.62 6.10
N SER A 72 0.30 8.36 4.87
CA SER A 72 1.19 7.81 3.83
C SER A 72 2.36 8.74 3.55
N GLU A 73 2.12 10.05 3.44
CA GLU A 73 3.17 11.06 3.23
C GLU A 73 4.15 11.10 4.42
N LYS A 74 3.63 11.17 5.65
CA LYS A 74 4.45 11.12 6.87
C LYS A 74 5.27 9.84 6.99
N TRP A 75 4.70 8.71 6.61
CA TRP A 75 5.42 7.44 6.59
C TRP A 75 6.60 7.47 5.62
N TRP A 76 6.41 8.01 4.41
CA TRP A 76 7.49 8.15 3.43
C TRP A 76 8.58 9.12 3.87
N GLU A 77 8.20 10.23 4.52
CA GLU A 77 9.16 11.16 5.12
C GLU A 77 10.01 10.47 6.19
N TYR A 78 9.37 9.77 7.12
CA TYR A 78 10.04 9.00 8.16
C TYR A 78 10.97 7.93 7.56
N TRP A 79 10.48 7.13 6.62
CA TRP A 79 11.25 6.08 5.98
C TRP A 79 12.48 6.63 5.24
N ASN A 80 12.32 7.76 4.52
CA ASN A 80 13.45 8.41 3.85
C ASN A 80 14.48 8.93 4.84
N ASP A 81 14.04 9.56 5.92
CA ASP A 81 14.93 10.08 6.96
C ASP A 81 15.67 8.95 7.69
N TYR A 82 15.00 7.82 7.93
CA TYR A 82 15.58 6.60 8.50
C TYR A 82 16.82 6.14 7.71
N TRP A 83 16.68 6.01 6.39
CA TRP A 83 17.77 5.56 5.53
C TRP A 83 18.86 6.62 5.36
N LYS A 84 18.52 7.91 5.34
CA LYS A 84 19.50 9.01 5.27
C LYS A 84 20.41 9.07 6.49
N LYS A 85 19.86 8.83 7.69
CA LYS A 85 20.62 8.89 8.95
C LYS A 85 21.35 7.59 9.28
N ARG A 86 21.15 6.51 8.51
CA ARG A 86 21.78 5.21 8.76
C ARG A 86 23.31 5.33 8.75
N GLY A 87 23.95 4.82 9.80
CA GLY A 87 25.40 4.89 9.96
C GLY A 87 25.94 6.23 10.50
N THR A 88 25.05 7.15 10.88
CA THR A 88 25.41 8.39 11.60
C THR A 88 25.17 8.24 13.10
N GLU A 89 25.69 9.17 13.90
CA GLU A 89 25.42 9.24 15.35
C GLU A 89 23.94 9.52 15.67
N SER A 90 23.18 10.03 14.69
CA SER A 90 21.73 10.30 14.80
C SER A 90 20.86 9.19 14.20
N ALA A 91 21.43 8.01 13.93
CA ALA A 91 20.69 6.88 13.38
C ALA A 91 19.55 6.48 14.32
N TYR A 92 18.39 6.19 13.73
CA TYR A 92 17.29 5.57 14.46
C TYR A 92 17.65 4.13 14.85
N ASP A 93 17.00 3.63 15.90
CA ASP A 93 17.00 2.20 16.19
C ASP A 93 16.44 1.42 15.01
N LYS A 94 16.89 0.17 14.86
CA LYS A 94 16.47 -0.70 13.78
C LYS A 94 14.95 -0.88 13.75
N ASP A 95 14.32 -0.41 12.68
CA ASP A 95 12.88 -0.59 12.44
C ASP A 95 12.67 -1.60 11.30
N TYR A 96 12.08 -2.75 11.64
CA TYR A 96 11.81 -3.81 10.67
C TYR A 96 10.84 -3.38 9.56
N ALA A 97 9.92 -2.45 9.81
CA ALA A 97 9.05 -1.93 8.76
C ALA A 97 9.84 -1.16 7.69
N CYS A 98 10.91 -0.46 8.09
CA CYS A 98 11.84 0.17 7.16
C CYS A 98 12.74 -0.84 6.44
N GLU A 99 13.17 -1.92 7.11
CA GLU A 99 14.06 -2.93 6.53
C GLU A 99 13.37 -3.92 5.58
N VAL A 100 12.04 -4.09 5.68
CA VAL A 100 11.25 -4.89 4.72
C VAL A 100 11.19 -4.22 3.34
N THR A 101 11.32 -2.89 3.31
CA THR A 101 11.31 -2.09 2.08
C THR A 101 12.69 -1.45 1.94
N ILE A 102 13.63 -2.14 1.30
CA ILE A 102 14.98 -1.62 1.07
C ILE A 102 14.95 -0.69 -0.16
N PRO A 103 15.56 0.51 -0.11
CA PRO A 103 15.65 1.38 -1.28
C PRO A 103 16.33 0.63 -2.43
N VAL A 104 15.67 0.56 -3.59
CA VAL A 104 16.33 0.07 -4.81
C VAL A 104 17.33 1.16 -5.21
N ARG A 105 18.63 0.84 -5.25
CA ARG A 105 19.63 1.74 -5.82
C ARG A 105 19.33 1.88 -7.32
N SER A 106 18.91 3.05 -7.75
CA SER A 106 18.84 3.47 -9.15
C SER A 106 20.24 3.67 -9.72
#